data_AF-A0A7R8CGS4-F1
#
_entry.id   AF-A0A7R8CGS4-F1
#
_cell.length_a   1.000
_cell.length_b   1.000
_cell.length_c   1.000
_cell.angle_alpha   90.00
_cell.angle_beta   90.00
_cell.angle_gamma   90.00
#
_symmetry.space_group_name_H-M   'P 1'
#
loop_
_entity.id
_entity.type
_entity.pdbx_description
1 polymer ?
#
loop_
_entity_poly.entity_id
_entity_poly.type
_entity_poly.pdbx_seq_one_letter_code
_entity_poly.pdbx_strand_id
1 'polypeptide(L)'
;MYDLIVNIDLNDWQLTSEQVNEFKEVFKLFDKDEDGVLTFSELNIVMKSLGQRPKEEELLKMVRDVSEDPIYDTIEFNEFLQMMSKQQKYGLDEESIKEAFK
;
A
#
# COMPACT_ATOMS: atom_id res chain seq x y z
N MET A 1 14.20 10.59 12.13
CA MET A 1 14.16 10.33 10.69
C MET A 1 14.75 8.94 10.46
N TYR A 2 13.86 7.96 10.40
CA TYR A 2 14.19 6.61 9.94
C TYR A 2 14.41 6.65 8.43
N ASP A 3 15.30 5.81 7.92
CA ASP A 3 15.49 5.68 6.48
C ASP A 3 14.55 4.60 5.93
N LEU A 4 13.71 4.98 4.97
CA LEU A 4 12.88 4.05 4.20
C LEU A 4 13.75 3.33 3.17
N ILE A 5 14.49 2.34 3.63
CA ILE A 5 15.36 1.49 2.80
C ILE A 5 14.48 0.50 2.02
N VAL A 6 14.65 0.50 0.70
CA VAL A 6 13.96 -0.41 -0.20
C VAL A 6 14.78 -1.68 -0.33
N ASN A 7 14.23 -2.80 0.14
CA ASN A 7 14.89 -4.11 0.14
C ASN A 7 14.24 -5.12 -0.81
N ILE A 8 13.23 -4.69 -1.57
CA ILE A 8 12.53 -5.51 -2.58
C ILE A 8 13.10 -5.28 -3.98
N ASP A 9 13.02 -6.29 -4.86
CA ASP A 9 13.33 -6.12 -6.27
C ASP A 9 12.19 -5.36 -6.97
N LEU A 10 12.47 -4.14 -7.39
CA LEU A 10 11.49 -3.28 -8.05
C LEU A 10 10.96 -3.87 -9.37
N ASN A 11 11.74 -4.70 -10.06
CA ASN A 11 11.30 -5.31 -11.32
C ASN A 11 10.22 -6.38 -11.08
N ASP A 12 10.36 -7.18 -10.02
CA ASP A 12 9.37 -8.20 -9.65
C ASP A 12 7.99 -7.57 -9.36
N TRP A 13 8.01 -6.36 -8.81
CA TRP A 13 6.83 -5.57 -8.48
C TRP A 13 6.45 -4.55 -9.56
N GLN A 14 7.18 -4.49 -10.68
CA GLN A 14 6.94 -3.56 -11.79
C GLN A 14 6.87 -2.09 -11.34
N LEU A 15 7.67 -1.73 -10.33
CA LEU A 15 7.72 -0.39 -9.77
C LEU A 15 8.91 0.37 -10.36
N THR A 16 8.70 1.63 -10.72
CA THR A 16 9.81 2.52 -11.10
C THR A 16 10.36 3.25 -9.87
N SER A 17 11.61 3.69 -9.95
CA SER A 17 12.22 4.51 -8.88
C SER A 17 11.43 5.79 -8.60
N GLU A 18 10.75 6.34 -9.60
CA GLU A 18 9.88 7.51 -9.48
C GLU A 18 8.62 7.18 -8.67
N GLN A 19 7.92 6.10 -9.01
CA GLN A 19 6.77 5.61 -8.24
C GLN A 19 7.15 5.30 -6.80
N VAL A 20 8.32 4.70 -6.56
CA VAL A 20 8.82 4.43 -5.21
C VAL A 20 9.02 5.72 -4.43
N ASN A 21 9.56 6.77 -5.05
CA ASN A 21 9.73 8.07 -4.39
C ASN A 21 8.38 8.73 -4.07
N GLU A 22 7.41 8.66 -4.99
CA GLU A 22 6.04 9.11 -4.72
C GLU A 22 5.45 8.36 -3.53
N PHE A 23 5.57 7.02 -3.52
CA PHE A 23 5.12 6.19 -2.42
C PHE A 23 5.85 6.46 -1.11
N LYS A 24 7.12 6.86 -1.12
CA LYS A 24 7.85 7.28 0.10
C LYS A 24 7.23 8.53 0.71
N GLU A 25 6.97 9.56 -0.10
CA GLU A 25 6.39 10.81 0.40
C GLU A 25 4.97 10.59 0.91
N VAL A 26 4.22 9.74 0.20
CA VAL A 26 2.90 9.27 0.59
C VAL A 26 2.95 8.50 1.91
N PHE A 27 3.88 7.55 2.08
CA PHE A 27 4.05 6.80 3.32
C PHE A 27 4.39 7.70 4.51
N LYS A 28 5.33 8.64 4.35
CA LYS A 28 5.68 9.62 5.39
C LYS A 28 4.52 10.56 5.75
N LEU A 29 3.62 10.83 4.80
CA LEU A 29 2.41 11.60 5.09
C LEU A 29 1.46 10.81 6.00
N PHE A 30 1.53 9.49 5.93
CA PHE A 30 0.60 8.55 6.56
C PHE A 30 1.05 8.10 7.95
N ASP A 31 2.34 7.80 8.09
CA ASP A 31 3.00 7.48 9.35
C ASP A 31 3.04 8.74 10.23
N LYS A 32 2.13 8.82 11.21
CA LYS A 32 1.91 10.03 12.02
C LYS A 32 2.86 10.14 13.19
N ASP A 33 3.26 9.01 13.75
CA ASP A 33 4.19 8.94 14.86
C ASP A 33 5.65 8.79 14.42
N GLU A 34 5.89 8.70 13.11
CA GLU A 34 7.22 8.60 12.51
C GLU A 34 8.00 7.38 13.03
N ASP A 35 7.30 6.24 13.18
CA ASP A 35 7.88 5.00 13.67
C ASP A 35 8.36 4.05 12.55
N GLY A 36 8.04 4.38 11.29
CA GLY A 36 8.44 3.64 10.10
C GLY A 36 7.49 2.49 9.72
N VAL A 37 6.37 2.33 10.42
CA VAL A 37 5.30 1.39 10.07
C VAL A 37 3.97 2.13 9.92
N LEU A 38 3.02 1.51 9.22
CA LEU A 38 1.64 1.99 9.16
C LEU A 38 0.74 1.05 9.91
N THR A 39 0.07 1.58 10.92
CA THR A 39 -0.99 0.88 11.62
C THR A 39 -2.26 0.83 10.78
N PHE A 40 -3.14 -0.12 11.07
CA PHE A 40 -4.49 -0.19 10.50
C PHE A 40 -5.24 1.16 10.59
N SER A 41 -5.10 1.87 11.71
CA SER A 41 -5.77 3.15 11.93
C SER A 41 -5.28 4.23 10.97
N GLU A 42 -3.97 4.30 10.73
CA GLU A 42 -3.36 5.25 9.80
C GLU A 42 -3.76 4.93 8.35
N LEU A 43 -3.65 3.67 7.94
CA LEU A 43 -4.12 3.20 6.64
C LEU A 43 -5.61 3.53 6.38
N ASN A 44 -6.48 3.39 7.39
CA ASN A 44 -7.90 3.71 7.25
C ASN A 44 -8.16 5.21 7.03
N ILE A 45 -7.44 6.08 7.77
CA ILE A 45 -7.53 7.54 7.60
C ILE A 45 -7.09 7.93 6.18
N VAL A 46 -6.07 7.25 5.69
CA VAL A 46 -5.48 7.47 4.38
C VAL A 46 -6.40 7.07 3.24
N MET A 47 -6.94 5.86 3.27
CA MET A 47 -7.86 5.38 2.25
C MET A 47 -9.03 6.34 2.10
N LYS A 48 -9.56 6.83 3.23
CA LYS A 48 -10.60 7.87 3.26
C LYS A 48 -10.16 9.19 2.64
N SER A 49 -8.92 9.62 2.89
CA SER A 49 -8.33 10.83 2.30
C SER A 49 -8.16 10.72 0.78
N LEU A 50 -7.92 9.51 0.27
CA LEU A 50 -7.86 9.19 -1.16
C LEU A 50 -9.25 9.01 -1.80
N GLY A 51 -10.33 9.23 -1.06
CA GLY A 51 -11.70 9.06 -1.52
C GLY A 51 -12.19 7.61 -1.53
N GLN A 52 -11.35 6.66 -1.14
CA GLN A 52 -11.71 5.25 -1.01
C GLN A 52 -12.30 4.97 0.38
N ARG A 53 -13.30 4.09 0.46
CA ARG A 53 -13.91 3.68 1.73
C ARG A 53 -13.99 2.16 1.80
N PRO A 54 -12.85 1.47 1.86
CA PRO A 54 -12.85 0.02 2.03
C PRO A 54 -13.52 -0.32 3.37
N LYS A 55 -14.17 -1.48 3.43
CA LYS A 55 -14.63 -2.01 4.71
C LYS A 55 -13.42 -2.37 5.57
N GLU A 56 -13.59 -2.31 6.88
CA GLU A 56 -12.54 -2.72 7.83
C GLU A 56 -12.03 -4.13 7.55
N GLU A 57 -12.92 -5.08 7.23
CA GLU A 57 -12.57 -6.44 6.85
C GLU A 57 -11.73 -6.51 5.56
N GLU A 58 -12.02 -5.66 4.57
CA GLU A 58 -11.28 -5.60 3.31
C GLU A 58 -9.88 -5.01 3.53
N LEU A 59 -9.80 -3.94 4.32
CA LEU A 59 -8.52 -3.31 4.65
C LEU A 59 -7.65 -4.22 5.51
N LEU A 60 -8.23 -4.90 6.51
CA LEU A 60 -7.54 -5.93 7.30
C LEU A 60 -7.04 -7.07 6.43
N LYS A 61 -7.84 -7.52 5.47
CA LYS A 61 -7.41 -8.54 4.52
C LYS A 61 -6.23 -8.04 3.68
N MET A 62 -6.28 -6.81 3.16
CA MET A 62 -5.19 -6.22 2.40
C MET A 62 -3.89 -6.12 3.20
N VAL A 63 -3.99 -5.72 4.47
CA VAL A 63 -2.86 -5.69 5.41
C VAL A 63 -2.27 -7.08 5.60
N ARG A 64 -3.11 -8.07 5.90
CA ARG A 64 -2.68 -9.45 6.13
C ARG A 64 -2.15 -10.17 4.89
N ASP A 65 -2.57 -9.75 3.70
CA ASP A 65 -2.09 -10.30 2.43
C ASP A 65 -0.66 -9.84 2.08
N VAL A 66 -0.11 -8.85 2.80
CA VAL A 66 1.25 -8.30 2.57
C VAL A 66 2.13 -8.28 3.81
N SER A 67 1.55 -8.26 5.01
CA SER A 67 2.29 -8.22 6.26
C SER A 67 2.96 -9.56 6.54
N GLU A 68 4.28 -9.54 6.71
CA GLU A 68 5.09 -10.68 7.13
C GLU A 68 5.01 -10.92 8.65
N ASP A 69 4.56 -9.91 9.42
CA ASP A 69 4.24 -10.02 10.85
C ASP A 69 2.74 -9.74 11.13
N PRO A 70 1.88 -10.77 11.03
CA PRO A 70 0.44 -10.62 11.23
C PRO A 70 0.04 -10.38 12.70
N ILE A 71 0.98 -10.28 13.65
CA ILE A 71 0.66 -10.08 15.07
C ILE A 71 0.19 -8.66 15.35
N TYR A 72 0.78 -7.67 14.67
CA TYR A 72 0.53 -6.25 14.96
C TYR A 72 -0.40 -5.58 13.94
N ASP A 73 -0.80 -6.29 12.87
CA ASP A 73 -1.58 -5.74 11.75
C ASP A 73 -0.97 -4.40 11.25
N THR A 74 0.36 -4.34 11.21
CA THR A 74 1.18 -3.20 10.74
C THR A 74 1.78 -3.51 9.38
N ILE A 75 2.04 -2.45 8.60
CA ILE A 75 2.68 -2.53 7.30
C ILE A 75 3.98 -1.70 7.30
N GLU A 76 5.11 -2.35 7.06
CA GLU A 76 6.38 -1.67 6.77
C GLU A 76 6.39 -1.08 5.36
N PHE A 77 7.28 -0.12 5.09
CA PHE A 77 7.33 0.52 3.77
C PHE A 77 7.54 -0.45 2.60
N ASN A 78 8.32 -1.51 2.78
CA ASN A 78 8.51 -2.53 1.73
C ASN A 78 7.21 -3.29 1.45
N GLU A 79 6.47 -3.66 2.49
CA GLU A 79 5.16 -4.33 2.38
C GLU A 79 4.11 -3.39 1.77
N PHE A 80 4.18 -2.10 2.09
CA PHE A 80 3.35 -1.07 1.48
C PHE A 80 3.58 -0.99 -0.04
N LEU A 81 4.83 -1.02 -0.51
CA LEU A 81 5.14 -1.05 -1.94
C LEU A 81 4.57 -2.31 -2.62
N GLN A 82 4.68 -3.47 -1.98
CA GLN A 82 4.08 -4.70 -2.49
C GLN A 82 2.56 -4.60 -2.58
N MET A 83 1.91 -4.02 -1.55
CA MET A 83 0.47 -3.77 -1.52
C MET A 83 0.04 -2.85 -2.66
N MET A 84 0.74 -1.74 -2.86
CA MET A 84 0.42 -0.75 -3.90
C MET A 84 0.65 -1.30 -5.31
N SER A 85 1.69 -2.11 -5.51
CA SER A 85 1.92 -2.85 -6.75
C SER A 85 0.80 -3.86 -7.03
N LYS A 86 0.39 -4.64 -6.02
CA LYS A 86 -0.75 -5.56 -6.13
C LYS A 86 -2.05 -4.80 -6.43
N GLN A 87 -2.32 -3.69 -5.75
CA GLN A 87 -3.49 -2.86 -6.00
C GLN A 87 -3.50 -2.26 -7.41
N GLN A 88 -2.37 -1.82 -7.97
CA GLN A 88 -2.31 -1.43 -9.39
C GLN A 88 -2.63 -2.61 -10.32
N LYS A 89 -2.20 -3.83 -9.98
CA LYS A 89 -2.53 -5.05 -10.74
C LYS A 89 -3.98 -5.49 -10.60
N TYR A 90 -4.62 -5.26 -9.45
CA TYR A 90 -6.01 -5.68 -9.16
C TYR A 90 -7.04 -4.55 -9.33
N GLY A 91 -6.60 -3.32 -9.50
CA GLY A 91 -7.40 -2.12 -9.71
C GLY A 91 -7.35 -1.67 -11.15
N LEU A 92 -8.03 -2.46 -12.00
CA LEU A 92 -8.42 -2.16 -13.38
C LEU A 92 -7.26 -2.13 -14.38
N ASP A 93 -6.96 -3.28 -14.98
CA ASP A 93 -6.51 -3.25 -16.36
C ASP A 93 -7.63 -2.61 -17.21
N GLU A 94 -7.22 -1.82 -18.21
CA GLU A 94 -8.15 -1.19 -19.14
C GLU A 94 -9.11 -2.23 -19.78
N GLU A 95 -8.67 -3.49 -19.83
CA GLU A 95 -9.41 -4.66 -20.31
C GLU A 95 -10.57 -5.04 -19.38
N SER A 96 -10.38 -5.19 -18.06
CA SER A 96 -11.47 -5.55 -17.14
C SER A 96 -12.54 -4.45 -17.04
N ILE A 97 -12.17 -3.17 -17.18
CA ILE A 97 -13.16 -2.08 -17.30
C ILE A 97 -13.98 -2.28 -18.57
N LYS A 98 -13.32 -2.51 -19.71
CA LYS A 98 -14.00 -2.66 -21.01
C LYS A 98 -14.91 -3.88 -21.05
N GLU A 99 -14.54 -4.98 -20.40
CA GLU A 99 -15.38 -6.17 -20.32
C GLU A 99 -16.58 -5.99 -19.38
N ALA A 100 -16.42 -5.29 -18.25
CA ALA A 100 -17.50 -5.07 -17.30
C ALA A 100 -18.64 -4.17 -17.82
N PHE A 101 -18.40 -3.39 -18.89
CA PHE A 101 -19.39 -2.51 -19.53
C PHE A 101 -19.89 -3.01 -20.91
N LYS A 102 -19.68 -4.29 -21.24
CA LYS A 102 -20.16 -4.91 -22.47
C LYS A 102 -21.50 -5.64 -22.31
#